data_AF-A0A180GCJ6-F1
#
_entry.id   AF-A0A180GCJ6-F1
#
_cell.length_a   1.000
_cell.length_b   1.000
_cell.length_c   1.000
_cell.angle_alpha   90.00
_cell.angle_beta   90.00
_cell.angle_gamma   90.00
#
_symmetry.space_group_name_H-M   'P 1'
#
loop_
_entity.id
_entity.type
_entity.pdbx_description
1 polymer ?
#
loop_
_entity_poly.entity_id
_entity_poly.type
_entity_poly.pdbx_seq_one_letter_code
_entity_poly.pdbx_strand_id
1 'polypeptide(L)'
;MGEPTNNLLPSPHPLRPFDLFTPSPSRPASAAATRLPATTHHSVGRTLAGAGPAAGTGEAKGLAMPTLDANASRLIVVSNRLPITITSHLADAHLDDRPGGPPAQETDDAKNPFSFAMSSGGLVSALSGCKKQMTFSWIGWPGLDVRAPAHKTFIAQRLKDEYSCKPVWLSDDLADKHYNGFSNSILWPLFHYHPGEMNFVEAHWEAYKEANMTFAHVVHRDIVEAVERGEDVLVWVQDYHLMLLPMMLRELLDRPLDLPSTAPGPATKKGKVSIGFFLHTPFPSSEIYRILPVRREILLGLLHCDLVGFHTYDYGRHFLSSCTRILGLPAMPNGLAFGGRYVHVGSFPIGIEPAKFHDALLSPAVQKRIASLEHRFQGIKVIVGVDRLDYIKGVPRSSMRSTSSCPSIPNGSAKSSWSKSPSDVEEYQNLRSNVNELVGRINGRFGTVEYMPIHFLHRSVSFDELCALYAISDACLVTSPRDGMNLVSYEYVACQEKRHGCMILSEFTGAAHSLNGAIIVNPWATDQVADGIYRAMVMDDGQRKENFKKLFSYVSKFTAAHWGLTFVAEMQRILKENEFFEKQELAARHAGPGADVDGQQRAGDAPPIREAADES
;
A
#
# COMPACT_ATOMS: atom_id res chain seq x y z
N MET A 1 -5.83 4.84 -67.21
CA MET A 1 -6.95 5.56 -66.56
C MET A 1 -7.85 4.52 -65.92
N GLY A 2 -8.16 4.68 -64.64
CA GLY A 2 -9.06 3.81 -63.89
C GLY A 2 -8.48 3.41 -62.54
N GLU A 3 -8.68 4.27 -61.53
CA GLU A 3 -8.51 3.92 -60.11
C GLU A 3 -9.51 2.82 -59.71
N PRO A 4 -9.18 1.93 -58.76
CA PRO A 4 -10.18 1.12 -58.08
C PRO A 4 -10.69 1.86 -56.84
N THR A 5 -11.98 2.18 -56.86
CA THR A 5 -12.78 2.66 -55.73
C THR A 5 -12.83 1.63 -54.61
N ASN A 6 -12.41 2.05 -53.42
CA ASN A 6 -12.43 1.25 -52.20
C ASN A 6 -13.83 1.34 -51.55
N ASN A 7 -14.68 0.33 -51.77
CA ASN A 7 -15.96 0.18 -51.07
C ASN A 7 -15.75 -0.60 -49.77
N LEU A 8 -15.59 0.10 -48.65
CA LEU A 8 -15.72 -0.47 -47.32
C LEU A 8 -17.16 -0.28 -46.84
N LEU A 9 -17.91 -1.38 -46.77
CA LEU A 9 -19.15 -1.47 -46.00
C LEU A 9 -18.82 -1.37 -44.50
N PRO A 10 -19.55 -0.57 -43.70
CA PRO A 10 -19.36 -0.56 -42.25
C PRO A 10 -20.00 -1.80 -41.62
N SER A 11 -19.19 -2.58 -40.90
CA SER A 11 -19.67 -3.61 -39.98
C SER A 11 -20.30 -2.95 -38.74
N PRO A 12 -21.49 -3.39 -38.27
CA PRO A 12 -22.10 -2.84 -37.07
C PRO A 12 -21.46 -3.48 -35.83
N HIS A 13 -20.48 -2.80 -35.22
CA HIS A 13 -20.08 -3.13 -33.85
C HIS A 13 -21.09 -2.54 -32.86
N PRO A 14 -21.67 -3.32 -31.94
CA PRO A 14 -22.49 -2.78 -30.86
C PRO A 14 -21.60 -1.96 -29.91
N LEU A 15 -22.10 -0.79 -29.51
CA LEU A 15 -21.47 0.17 -28.60
C LEU A 15 -20.96 -0.53 -27.33
N ARG A 16 -19.69 -0.32 -26.99
CA ARG A 16 -19.11 -0.82 -25.74
C ARG A 16 -19.68 0.00 -24.58
N PRO A 17 -19.94 -0.59 -23.41
CA PRO A 17 -20.44 0.13 -22.23
C PRO A 17 -19.57 1.34 -21.81
N PHE A 18 -18.30 1.36 -22.22
CA PHE A 18 -17.32 2.39 -21.84
C PHE A 18 -17.36 3.69 -22.66
N ASP A 19 -18.06 3.73 -23.80
CA ASP A 19 -18.14 4.95 -24.63
C ASP A 19 -19.08 6.01 -24.04
N LEU A 20 -19.91 5.63 -23.05
CA LEU A 20 -20.75 6.55 -22.27
C LEU A 20 -19.97 7.45 -21.30
N PHE A 21 -18.66 7.20 -21.11
CA PHE A 21 -17.82 7.86 -20.11
C PHE A 21 -16.84 8.89 -20.71
N THR A 22 -17.19 9.50 -21.83
CA THR A 22 -16.50 10.69 -22.34
C THR A 22 -17.49 11.85 -22.42
N PRO A 23 -17.27 12.99 -21.74
CA PRO A 23 -17.93 14.20 -22.18
C PRO A 23 -17.45 14.49 -23.60
N SER A 24 -18.40 14.69 -24.52
CA SER A 24 -18.14 15.10 -25.90
C SER A 24 -17.17 16.29 -25.93
N PRO A 25 -16.20 16.34 -26.86
CA PRO A 25 -15.21 17.44 -26.95
C PRO A 25 -15.81 18.81 -27.32
N SER A 26 -17.14 18.92 -27.43
CA SER A 26 -17.84 20.15 -27.80
C SER A 26 -18.38 20.93 -26.59
N ARG A 27 -17.50 21.37 -25.69
CA ARG A 27 -17.72 22.57 -24.86
C ARG A 27 -16.39 23.00 -24.23
N PRO A 28 -15.92 24.24 -24.45
CA PRO A 28 -14.67 24.68 -23.84
C PRO A 28 -14.81 24.66 -22.31
N ALA A 29 -13.86 24.02 -21.64
CA ALA A 29 -13.68 23.98 -20.19
C ALA A 29 -13.26 25.35 -19.60
N SER A 30 -13.80 26.44 -20.14
CA SER A 30 -13.50 27.82 -19.76
C SER A 30 -14.44 28.35 -18.66
N ALA A 31 -15.62 27.75 -18.46
CA ALA A 31 -16.58 28.25 -17.46
C ALA A 31 -16.44 27.59 -16.07
N ALA A 32 -15.87 26.38 -15.99
CA ALA A 32 -15.66 25.68 -14.72
C ALA A 32 -14.34 26.07 -14.01
N ALA A 33 -13.37 26.60 -14.75
CA ALA A 33 -12.09 27.07 -14.21
C ALA A 33 -12.18 28.42 -13.48
N THR A 34 -13.26 29.17 -13.68
CA THR A 34 -13.42 30.55 -13.17
C THR A 34 -14.04 30.63 -11.76
N ARG A 35 -14.35 29.50 -11.12
CA ARG A 35 -14.97 29.45 -9.78
C ARG A 35 -14.24 28.51 -8.81
N LEU A 36 -12.93 28.41 -8.95
CA LEU A 36 -12.08 27.86 -7.89
C LEU A 36 -11.65 29.02 -6.97
N PRO A 37 -11.62 28.84 -5.64
CA PRO A 37 -11.25 29.91 -4.73
C PRO A 37 -9.81 30.36 -4.99
N ALA A 38 -9.63 31.68 -5.01
CA ALA A 38 -8.32 32.29 -4.98
C ALA A 38 -7.53 31.79 -3.77
N THR A 39 -6.28 31.46 -4.02
CA THR A 39 -5.23 31.02 -3.11
C THR A 39 -5.22 31.74 -1.75
N THR A 40 -5.18 30.99 -0.66
CA THR A 40 -4.41 31.41 0.53
C THR A 40 -3.00 30.83 0.42
N HIS A 41 -2.04 31.69 0.17
CA HIS A 41 -0.61 31.37 0.33
C HIS A 41 -0.34 31.00 1.79
N HIS A 42 0.01 29.75 2.06
CA HIS A 42 0.77 29.40 3.26
C HIS A 42 2.14 28.85 2.85
N SER A 43 3.14 29.67 3.11
CA SER A 43 4.55 29.45 2.83
C SER A 43 5.10 28.23 3.56
N VAL A 44 5.62 27.26 2.82
CA VAL A 44 6.67 26.37 3.31
C VAL A 44 7.98 27.15 3.22
N GLY A 45 8.26 27.96 4.25
CA GLY A 45 9.47 28.77 4.36
C GLY A 45 10.64 27.94 4.87
N ARG A 46 11.54 27.56 3.96
CA ARG A 46 12.94 27.19 4.25
C ARG A 46 13.72 28.48 4.51
N THR A 47 14.41 28.57 5.64
CA THR A 47 15.50 29.56 5.84
C THR A 47 16.73 28.86 6.41
N LEU A 48 17.75 28.73 5.56
CA LEU A 48 19.14 28.45 5.91
C LEU A 48 19.91 29.75 5.66
N ALA A 49 20.44 30.37 6.73
CA ALA A 49 21.77 30.99 6.81
C ALA A 49 21.89 31.97 7.99
N GLY A 50 22.83 31.69 8.90
CA GLY A 50 23.69 32.68 9.55
C GLY A 50 23.21 33.46 10.78
N ALA A 51 23.41 32.90 11.99
CA ALA A 51 23.79 33.68 13.19
C ALA A 51 24.36 32.74 14.28
N GLY A 52 25.45 33.17 14.93
CA GLY A 52 26.17 32.47 15.99
C GLY A 52 25.43 32.37 17.34
N PRO A 53 26.09 31.84 18.39
CA PRO A 53 25.46 31.00 19.39
C PRO A 53 24.79 31.80 20.51
N ALA A 54 23.51 31.51 20.78
CA ALA A 54 22.85 31.86 22.02
C ALA A 54 22.27 30.60 22.64
N ALA A 55 22.81 30.22 23.79
CA ALA A 55 22.36 29.12 24.60
C ALA A 55 20.92 29.40 25.09
N GLY A 56 20.01 28.50 24.75
CA GLY A 56 18.63 28.51 25.22
C GLY A 56 18.02 27.12 25.05
N THR A 57 17.84 26.42 26.15
CA THR A 57 17.21 25.10 26.24
C THR A 57 15.76 25.16 25.76
N GLY A 58 15.52 24.79 24.51
CA GLY A 58 14.19 24.62 23.93
C GLY A 58 13.85 23.14 23.81
N GLU A 59 12.97 22.66 24.69
CA GLU A 59 12.32 21.36 24.55
C GLU A 59 11.59 21.29 23.20
N ALA A 60 11.90 20.26 22.41
CA ALA A 60 11.23 20.00 21.14
C ALA A 60 9.76 19.62 21.41
N LYS A 61 8.81 20.48 21.04
CA LYS A 61 7.38 20.13 20.99
C LYS A 61 7.20 18.90 20.09
N GLY A 62 6.88 17.77 20.70
CA GLY A 62 6.52 16.54 20.00
C GLY A 62 5.31 16.77 19.10
N LEU A 63 5.39 16.29 17.85
CA LEU A 63 4.24 16.26 16.95
C LEU A 63 3.21 15.31 17.58
N ALA A 64 2.12 15.85 18.14
CA ALA A 64 1.08 15.05 18.77
C ALA A 64 0.44 14.11 17.74
N MET A 65 0.12 12.88 18.15
CA MET A 65 -0.66 11.95 17.34
C MET A 65 -2.01 12.60 17.01
N PRO A 66 -2.48 12.55 15.75
CA PRO A 66 -3.78 13.10 15.41
C PRO A 66 -4.88 12.33 16.16
N THR A 67 -5.73 13.06 16.88
CA THR A 67 -6.90 12.50 17.55
C THR A 67 -8.03 12.37 16.54
N LEU A 68 -8.55 11.16 16.34
CA LEU A 68 -9.71 10.94 15.48
C LEU A 68 -11.00 11.33 16.21
N ASP A 69 -11.98 11.83 15.45
CA ASP A 69 -13.33 12.03 15.95
C ASP A 69 -14.07 10.68 15.95
N ALA A 70 -13.96 9.97 17.08
CA ALA A 70 -14.44 8.61 17.31
C ALA A 70 -15.95 8.41 17.03
N ASN A 71 -16.74 9.46 17.22
CA ASN A 71 -18.21 9.41 17.13
C ASN A 71 -18.74 9.95 15.80
N ALA A 72 -17.87 10.49 14.93
CA ALA A 72 -18.31 11.15 13.70
C ALA A 72 -18.46 10.20 12.50
N SER A 73 -17.72 9.08 12.43
CA SER A 73 -17.73 8.24 11.22
C SER A 73 -17.38 6.77 11.47
N ARG A 74 -17.94 5.88 10.64
CA ARG A 74 -17.59 4.46 10.56
C ARG A 74 -16.50 4.24 9.52
N LEU A 75 -15.43 3.50 9.87
CA LEU A 75 -14.39 3.11 8.91
C LEU A 75 -14.66 1.71 8.34
N ILE A 76 -14.70 1.61 7.01
CA ILE A 76 -14.70 0.35 6.26
C ILE A 76 -13.36 0.23 5.55
N VAL A 77 -12.52 -0.74 5.91
CA VAL A 77 -11.31 -1.06 5.13
C VAL A 77 -11.60 -2.20 4.20
N VAL A 78 -11.13 -2.06 2.96
CA VAL A 78 -11.27 -3.08 1.93
C VAL A 78 -9.88 -3.45 1.41
N SER A 79 -9.51 -4.72 1.52
CA SER A 79 -8.27 -5.24 0.94
C SER A 79 -8.51 -6.61 0.31
N ASN A 80 -7.65 -7.01 -0.63
CA ASN A 80 -7.79 -8.29 -1.30
C ASN A 80 -7.87 -9.46 -0.29
N ARG A 81 -6.97 -9.54 0.69
CA ARG A 81 -7.01 -10.58 1.74
C ARG A 81 -7.55 -10.02 3.05
N LEU A 82 -8.28 -10.85 3.80
CA LEU A 82 -8.57 -10.58 5.21
C LEU A 82 -7.30 -10.65 6.06
N PRO A 83 -7.28 -10.00 7.25
CA PRO A 83 -6.18 -10.09 8.20
C PRO A 83 -6.15 -11.45 8.91
N ILE A 84 -6.87 -12.46 8.42
CA ILE A 84 -7.04 -13.76 9.06
C ILE A 84 -6.78 -14.83 8.01
N THR A 85 -5.92 -15.76 8.34
CA THR A 85 -5.73 -16.99 7.58
C THR A 85 -6.71 -18.02 8.10
N ILE A 86 -7.51 -18.59 7.20
CA ILE A 86 -8.43 -19.67 7.50
C ILE A 86 -7.87 -20.96 6.90
N THR A 87 -7.68 -21.96 7.75
CA THR A 87 -7.24 -23.30 7.36
C THR A 87 -8.38 -24.29 7.59
N SER A 88 -8.66 -25.11 6.58
CA SER A 88 -9.67 -26.17 6.69
C SER A 88 -9.03 -27.47 7.16
N HIS A 89 -9.66 -28.12 8.14
CA HIS A 89 -9.30 -29.47 8.59
C HIS A 89 -10.05 -30.57 7.82
N LEU A 90 -10.92 -30.19 6.88
CA LEU A 90 -11.75 -31.13 6.12
C LEU A 90 -10.96 -31.94 5.07
N ALA A 91 -9.75 -31.50 4.71
CA ALA A 91 -8.91 -32.19 3.74
C ALA A 91 -8.26 -33.48 4.29
N ASP A 92 -8.13 -33.62 5.62
CA ASP A 92 -7.55 -34.83 6.25
C ASP A 92 -8.61 -35.93 6.52
N ALA A 93 -9.89 -35.66 6.24
CA ALA A 93 -11.00 -36.58 6.55
C ALA A 93 -11.39 -37.54 5.40
N HIS A 94 -10.67 -37.55 4.27
CA HIS A 94 -11.03 -38.35 3.09
C HIS A 94 -10.26 -39.68 2.92
N LEU A 95 -9.80 -40.31 4.02
CA LEU A 95 -9.04 -41.57 3.94
C LEU A 95 -9.72 -42.83 4.50
N ASP A 96 -11.00 -42.82 4.87
CA ASP A 96 -11.66 -44.06 5.33
C ASP A 96 -13.11 -44.20 4.85
N ASP A 97 -13.33 -44.11 3.54
CA ASP A 97 -14.61 -44.49 2.92
C ASP A 97 -14.61 -46.00 2.57
N ARG A 98 -14.28 -46.84 3.57
CA ARG A 98 -14.47 -48.29 3.48
C ARG A 98 -15.90 -48.63 3.93
N PRO A 99 -16.73 -49.27 3.10
CA PRO A 99 -18.09 -49.62 3.49
C PRO A 99 -18.05 -50.68 4.61
N GLY A 100 -18.46 -50.30 5.82
CA GLY A 100 -18.65 -51.23 6.95
C GLY A 100 -17.94 -50.89 8.27
N GLY A 101 -17.32 -49.71 8.42
CA GLY A 101 -16.76 -49.28 9.71
C GLY A 101 -17.83 -48.78 10.69
N PRO A 102 -17.61 -48.92 12.02
CA PRO A 102 -18.53 -48.36 13.02
C PRO A 102 -18.60 -46.82 12.89
N PRO A 103 -19.71 -46.19 13.31
CA PRO A 103 -19.87 -44.74 13.19
C PRO A 103 -18.68 -44.04 13.86
N ALA A 104 -18.00 -43.17 13.10
CA ALA A 104 -16.90 -42.37 13.60
C ALA A 104 -17.37 -41.58 14.82
N GLN A 105 -16.67 -41.73 15.94
CA GLN A 105 -16.85 -40.92 17.13
C GLN A 105 -16.66 -39.45 16.73
N GLU A 106 -17.64 -38.58 16.98
CA GLU A 106 -17.52 -37.14 16.75
C GLU A 106 -16.32 -36.61 17.54
N THR A 107 -15.19 -36.39 16.87
CA THR A 107 -14.04 -35.69 17.43
C THR A 107 -14.37 -34.19 17.52
N ASP A 108 -13.70 -33.44 18.40
CA ASP A 108 -13.88 -31.98 18.50
C ASP A 108 -13.62 -31.26 17.16
N ASP A 109 -12.88 -31.89 16.23
CA ASP A 109 -12.65 -31.41 14.86
C ASP A 109 -13.93 -31.39 14.00
N ALA A 110 -14.94 -32.21 14.31
CA ALA A 110 -16.24 -32.19 13.64
C ALA A 110 -17.10 -30.97 14.03
N LYS A 111 -16.82 -30.35 15.19
CA LYS A 111 -17.54 -29.16 15.68
C LYS A 111 -16.95 -27.84 15.17
N ASN A 112 -15.68 -27.82 14.75
CA ASN A 112 -15.04 -26.60 14.24
C ASN A 112 -14.11 -26.92 13.05
N PRO A 113 -14.66 -27.13 11.84
CA PRO A 113 -13.89 -27.60 10.67
C PRO A 113 -12.86 -26.59 10.14
N PHE A 114 -12.76 -25.40 10.75
CA PHE A 114 -11.91 -24.30 10.32
C PHE A 114 -11.16 -23.68 11.50
N SER A 115 -9.85 -23.55 11.35
CA SER A 115 -9.00 -22.76 12.25
C SER A 115 -8.79 -21.35 11.68
N PHE A 116 -8.75 -20.36 12.57
CA PHE A 116 -8.61 -18.95 12.25
C PHE A 116 -7.36 -18.43 12.95
N ALA A 117 -6.43 -17.87 12.20
CA ALA A 117 -5.21 -17.28 12.73
C ALA A 117 -5.04 -15.85 12.21
N MET A 118 -4.88 -14.88 13.10
CA MET A 118 -4.57 -13.51 12.71
C MET A 118 -3.22 -13.46 11.98
N SER A 119 -3.23 -12.82 10.82
CA SER A 119 -2.05 -12.59 10.01
C SER A 119 -1.21 -11.48 10.64
N SER A 120 0.10 -11.66 10.65
CA SER A 120 1.04 -10.61 11.01
C SER A 120 1.31 -9.72 9.80
N GLY A 121 1.17 -8.39 9.95
CA GLY A 121 1.48 -7.44 8.87
C GLY A 121 1.26 -5.98 9.26
N GLY A 122 1.94 -5.07 8.56
CA GLY A 122 1.90 -3.63 8.84
C GLY A 122 0.49 -3.01 8.75
N LEU A 123 -0.33 -3.46 7.79
CA LEU A 123 -1.71 -3.02 7.66
C LEU A 123 -2.58 -3.47 8.86
N VAL A 124 -2.39 -4.70 9.34
CA VAL A 124 -3.11 -5.22 10.53
C VAL A 124 -2.75 -4.42 11.78
N SER A 125 -1.46 -4.10 11.95
CA SER A 125 -0.98 -3.28 13.06
C SER A 125 -1.51 -1.84 13.01
N ALA A 126 -1.48 -1.22 11.83
CA ALA A 126 -2.02 0.13 11.62
C ALA A 126 -3.51 0.22 12.01
N LEU A 127 -4.29 -0.77 11.59
CA LEU A 127 -5.72 -0.81 11.83
C LEU A 127 -6.08 -1.19 13.26
N SER A 128 -5.22 -1.93 13.96
CA SER A 128 -5.37 -2.17 15.40
C SER A 128 -5.26 -0.86 16.20
N GLY A 129 -4.39 0.07 15.79
CA GLY A 129 -4.33 1.42 16.37
C GLY A 129 -5.61 2.22 16.15
N CYS A 130 -6.18 2.12 14.95
CA CYS A 130 -7.44 2.74 14.56
C CYS A 130 -8.66 2.18 15.33
N LYS A 131 -8.70 0.86 15.55
CA LYS A 131 -9.79 0.16 16.28
C LYS A 131 -9.99 0.67 17.71
N LYS A 132 -8.95 1.22 18.35
CA LYS A 132 -9.06 1.84 19.68
C LYS A 132 -9.85 3.15 19.67
N GLN A 133 -9.93 3.83 18.53
CA GLN A 133 -10.52 5.17 18.42
C GLN A 133 -11.82 5.19 17.62
N MET A 134 -12.12 4.22 16.76
CA MET A 134 -13.33 4.26 15.93
C MET A 134 -13.91 2.87 15.64
N THR A 135 -15.19 2.85 15.27
CA THR A 135 -15.84 1.64 14.77
C THR A 135 -15.30 1.26 13.40
N PHE A 136 -14.99 -0.03 13.24
CA PHE A 136 -14.22 -0.52 12.11
C PHE A 136 -14.80 -1.83 11.58
N SER A 137 -14.92 -1.95 10.25
CA SER A 137 -15.15 -3.23 9.57
C SER A 137 -14.11 -3.49 8.48
N TRP A 138 -13.64 -4.74 8.40
CA TRP A 138 -12.70 -5.17 7.37
C TRP A 138 -13.38 -6.09 6.35
N ILE A 139 -13.37 -5.71 5.08
CA ILE A 139 -13.91 -6.51 3.98
C ILE A 139 -12.76 -7.09 3.14
N GLY A 140 -12.77 -8.40 2.88
CA GLY A 140 -11.70 -9.07 2.13
C GLY A 140 -11.97 -10.53 1.78
N TRP A 141 -11.18 -11.11 0.89
CA TRP A 141 -11.25 -12.53 0.54
C TRP A 141 -10.57 -13.39 1.64
N PRO A 142 -11.25 -14.44 2.16
CA PRO A 142 -10.78 -15.24 3.29
C PRO A 142 -9.57 -16.14 3.06
N GLY A 143 -9.21 -16.49 1.82
CA GLY A 143 -8.18 -17.52 1.65
C GLY A 143 -8.49 -18.63 0.67
N LEU A 144 -9.76 -19.01 0.66
CA LEU A 144 -10.22 -20.32 0.24
C LEU A 144 -11.59 -20.21 -0.44
N ASP A 145 -11.86 -21.10 -1.38
CA ASP A 145 -13.20 -21.36 -1.87
C ASP A 145 -13.93 -22.34 -0.94
N VAL A 146 -15.10 -21.92 -0.46
CA VAL A 146 -15.94 -22.70 0.45
C VAL A 146 -17.20 -23.08 -0.31
N ARG A 147 -17.34 -24.35 -0.70
CA ARG A 147 -18.48 -24.77 -1.55
C ARG A 147 -19.81 -24.82 -0.80
N ALA A 148 -19.82 -25.30 0.44
CA ALA A 148 -21.04 -25.50 1.21
C ALA A 148 -21.60 -24.15 1.77
N PRO A 149 -22.86 -23.78 1.47
CA PRO A 149 -23.46 -22.54 1.98
C PRO A 149 -23.47 -22.45 3.51
N ALA A 150 -23.70 -23.56 4.20
CA ALA A 150 -23.66 -23.62 5.67
C ALA A 150 -22.30 -23.20 6.24
N HIS A 151 -21.20 -23.65 5.61
CA HIS A 151 -19.85 -23.26 6.01
C HIS A 151 -19.56 -21.78 5.71
N LYS A 152 -20.05 -21.24 4.59
CA LYS A 152 -19.95 -19.80 4.30
C LYS A 152 -20.62 -18.97 5.39
N THR A 153 -21.82 -19.36 5.82
CA THR A 153 -22.56 -18.68 6.89
C THR A 153 -21.82 -18.76 8.22
N PHE A 154 -21.34 -19.95 8.60
CA PHE A 154 -20.55 -20.14 9.83
C PHE A 154 -19.30 -19.26 9.86
N ILE A 155 -18.49 -19.29 8.79
CA ILE A 155 -17.27 -18.50 8.68
C ILE A 155 -17.60 -17.00 8.70
N ALA A 156 -18.62 -16.56 7.96
CA ALA A 156 -19.00 -15.15 7.92
C ALA A 156 -19.47 -14.62 9.28
N GLN A 157 -20.25 -15.42 10.03
CA GLN A 157 -20.73 -15.04 11.35
C GLN A 157 -19.55 -14.92 12.33
N ARG A 158 -18.66 -15.92 12.36
CA ARG A 158 -17.48 -15.90 13.23
C ARG A 158 -16.53 -14.74 12.91
N LEU A 159 -16.29 -14.48 11.63
CA LEU A 159 -15.50 -13.33 11.17
C LEU A 159 -16.08 -11.99 11.64
N LYS A 160 -17.41 -11.85 11.59
CA LYS A 160 -18.12 -10.65 12.02
C LYS A 160 -18.00 -10.44 13.53
N ASP A 161 -18.30 -11.48 14.31
CA ASP A 161 -18.42 -11.38 15.77
C ASP A 161 -17.07 -11.30 16.47
N GLU A 162 -16.08 -12.11 16.06
CA GLU A 162 -14.77 -12.16 16.71
C GLU A 162 -13.78 -11.10 16.16
N TYR A 163 -13.88 -10.76 14.88
CA TYR A 163 -12.85 -9.98 14.19
C TYR A 163 -13.35 -8.71 13.48
N SER A 164 -14.66 -8.43 13.51
CA SER A 164 -15.26 -7.32 12.77
C SER A 164 -14.97 -7.39 11.26
N CYS A 165 -14.79 -8.60 10.73
CA CYS A 165 -14.46 -8.89 9.35
C CYS A 165 -15.69 -9.38 8.58
N LYS A 166 -15.76 -9.07 7.27
CA LYS A 166 -16.78 -9.60 6.36
C LYS A 166 -16.09 -10.23 5.14
N PRO A 167 -16.35 -11.52 4.83
CA PRO A 167 -15.72 -12.19 3.71
C PRO A 167 -16.32 -11.76 2.37
N VAL A 168 -15.47 -11.67 1.35
CA VAL A 168 -15.83 -11.63 -0.06
C VAL A 168 -15.56 -13.00 -0.65
N TRP A 169 -16.60 -13.64 -1.17
CA TRP A 169 -16.49 -14.99 -1.73
C TRP A 169 -16.16 -14.91 -3.21
N LEU A 170 -15.01 -15.47 -3.58
CA LEU A 170 -14.58 -15.67 -4.96
C LEU A 170 -14.42 -17.18 -5.18
N SER A 171 -14.83 -17.68 -6.34
CA SER A 171 -14.51 -19.06 -6.75
C SER A 171 -12.99 -19.19 -6.99
N ASP A 172 -12.43 -20.39 -6.85
CA ASP A 172 -11.00 -20.62 -7.08
C ASP A 172 -10.51 -20.12 -8.46
N ASP A 173 -11.27 -20.37 -9.54
CA ASP A 173 -10.91 -19.93 -10.91
C ASP A 173 -10.86 -18.40 -11.04
N LEU A 174 -11.91 -17.71 -10.56
CA LEU A 174 -11.95 -16.25 -10.52
C LEU A 174 -10.82 -15.67 -9.66
N ALA A 175 -10.60 -16.25 -8.46
CA ALA A 175 -9.56 -15.81 -7.54
C ALA A 175 -8.16 -15.97 -8.16
N ASP A 176 -7.89 -17.10 -8.83
CA ASP A 176 -6.62 -17.37 -9.51
C ASP A 176 -6.37 -16.37 -10.65
N LYS A 177 -7.32 -16.20 -11.58
CA LYS A 177 -7.19 -15.26 -12.71
C LYS A 177 -7.07 -13.81 -12.25
N HIS A 178 -7.79 -13.42 -11.20
CA HIS A 178 -7.70 -12.08 -10.61
C HIS A 178 -6.37 -11.84 -9.89
N TYR A 179 -5.99 -12.76 -8.99
CA TYR A 179 -4.86 -12.60 -8.09
C TYR A 179 -3.53 -12.96 -8.77
N ASN A 180 -3.41 -14.19 -9.26
CA ASN A 180 -2.21 -14.65 -9.95
C ASN A 180 -2.15 -14.08 -11.38
N GLY A 181 -3.24 -14.16 -12.12
CA GLY A 181 -3.29 -13.76 -13.53
C GLY A 181 -3.11 -12.26 -13.78
N PHE A 182 -3.97 -11.39 -13.22
CA PHE A 182 -3.88 -9.95 -13.47
C PHE A 182 -3.02 -9.21 -12.45
N SER A 183 -3.26 -9.43 -11.15
CA SER A 183 -2.61 -8.63 -10.11
C SER A 183 -1.11 -8.93 -10.03
N ASN A 184 -0.72 -10.20 -9.94
CA ASN A 184 0.69 -10.61 -9.77
C ASN A 184 1.46 -10.76 -11.08
N SER A 185 0.82 -11.11 -12.20
CA SER A 185 1.51 -11.28 -13.50
C SER A 185 1.47 -10.04 -14.41
N ILE A 186 0.64 -9.03 -14.11
CA ILE A 186 0.54 -7.80 -14.91
C ILE A 186 0.87 -6.57 -14.08
N LEU A 187 0.06 -6.25 -13.06
CA LEU A 187 0.25 -5.01 -12.29
C LEU A 187 1.54 -5.01 -11.48
N TRP A 188 1.83 -6.12 -10.79
CA TRP A 188 3.04 -6.25 -9.97
C TRP A 188 4.35 -6.02 -10.74
N PRO A 189 4.65 -6.74 -11.86
CA PRO A 189 5.86 -6.49 -12.62
C PRO A 189 5.90 -5.06 -13.19
N LEU A 190 4.78 -4.57 -13.71
CA LEU A 190 4.69 -3.23 -14.28
C LEU A 190 5.03 -2.13 -13.25
N PHE A 191 4.40 -2.20 -12.07
CA PHE A 191 4.58 -1.20 -11.02
C PHE A 191 5.99 -1.25 -10.40
N HIS A 192 6.66 -2.39 -10.49
CA HIS A 192 8.05 -2.56 -10.07
C HIS A 192 9.07 -2.38 -11.21
N TYR A 193 8.70 -1.78 -12.33
CA TYR A 193 9.61 -1.48 -13.45
C TYR A 193 10.21 -2.73 -14.13
N HIS A 194 9.48 -3.85 -14.15
CA HIS A 194 9.84 -5.08 -14.84
C HIS A 194 8.84 -5.39 -15.98
N PRO A 195 8.66 -4.50 -16.98
CA PRO A 195 7.64 -4.70 -18.02
C PRO A 195 7.92 -5.92 -18.93
N GLY A 196 9.14 -6.45 -18.95
CA GLY A 196 9.49 -7.64 -19.73
C GLY A 196 8.83 -8.94 -19.23
N GLU A 197 8.43 -8.98 -17.96
CA GLU A 197 7.74 -10.13 -17.33
C GLU A 197 6.21 -9.99 -17.43
N MET A 198 5.70 -8.93 -18.08
CA MET A 198 4.27 -8.66 -18.15
C MET A 198 3.63 -9.43 -19.31
N ASN A 199 2.67 -10.31 -18.99
CA ASN A 199 1.87 -11.01 -20.00
C ASN A 199 0.39 -10.62 -19.92
N PHE A 200 -0.07 -9.76 -20.84
CA PHE A 200 -1.45 -9.30 -20.85
C PHE A 200 -2.38 -10.34 -21.48
N VAL A 201 -3.34 -10.83 -20.68
CA VAL A 201 -4.38 -11.76 -21.09
C VAL A 201 -5.75 -11.16 -20.79
N GLU A 202 -6.59 -11.01 -21.80
CA GLU A 202 -7.92 -10.38 -21.68
C GLU A 202 -8.80 -11.09 -20.64
N ALA A 203 -8.75 -12.42 -20.58
CA ALA A 203 -9.51 -13.19 -19.58
C ALA A 203 -9.12 -12.86 -18.13
N HIS A 204 -7.84 -12.49 -17.88
CA HIS A 204 -7.40 -12.06 -16.55
C HIS A 204 -7.94 -10.66 -16.23
N TRP A 205 -8.04 -9.78 -17.24
CA TRP A 205 -8.66 -8.48 -17.08
C TRP A 205 -10.16 -8.56 -16.77
N GLU A 206 -10.90 -9.42 -17.47
CA GLU A 206 -12.30 -9.67 -17.18
C GLU A 206 -12.50 -10.21 -15.76
N ALA A 207 -11.70 -11.19 -15.34
CA ALA A 207 -11.68 -11.70 -13.98
C ALA A 207 -11.36 -10.59 -12.95
N TYR A 208 -10.45 -9.67 -13.29
CA TYR A 208 -10.11 -8.55 -12.41
C TYR A 208 -11.29 -7.58 -12.22
N LYS A 209 -12.02 -7.28 -13.29
CA LYS A 209 -13.26 -6.48 -13.22
C LYS A 209 -14.35 -7.19 -12.43
N GLU A 210 -14.57 -8.47 -12.70
CA GLU A 210 -15.60 -9.27 -12.02
C GLU A 210 -15.32 -9.34 -10.51
N ALA A 211 -14.08 -9.65 -10.11
CA ALA A 211 -13.69 -9.66 -8.70
C ALA A 211 -13.89 -8.27 -8.06
N ASN A 212 -13.43 -7.18 -8.69
CA ASN A 212 -13.64 -5.82 -8.16
C ASN A 212 -15.14 -5.49 -8.00
N MET A 213 -16.00 -5.96 -8.91
CA MET A 213 -17.44 -5.78 -8.82
C MET A 213 -18.06 -6.63 -7.68
N THR A 214 -17.58 -7.86 -7.45
CA THR A 214 -17.99 -8.67 -6.28
C THR A 214 -17.64 -7.95 -4.97
N PHE A 215 -16.44 -7.39 -4.88
CA PHE A 215 -16.04 -6.54 -3.75
C PHE A 215 -16.97 -5.31 -3.63
N ALA A 216 -17.27 -4.63 -4.75
CA ALA A 216 -18.13 -3.45 -4.77
C ALA A 216 -19.52 -3.74 -4.19
N HIS A 217 -20.15 -4.86 -4.56
CA HIS A 217 -21.46 -5.23 -4.02
C HIS A 217 -21.46 -5.47 -2.50
N VAL A 218 -20.43 -6.15 -1.97
CA VAL A 218 -20.32 -6.43 -0.52
C VAL A 218 -20.10 -5.15 0.27
N VAL A 219 -19.24 -4.26 -0.23
CA VAL A 219 -18.92 -2.98 0.39
C VAL A 219 -20.13 -2.03 0.30
N HIS A 220 -20.78 -1.94 -0.85
CA HIS A 220 -21.98 -1.12 -1.07
C HIS A 220 -23.09 -1.45 -0.05
N ARG A 221 -23.34 -2.75 0.21
CA ARG A 221 -24.32 -3.16 1.23
C ARG A 221 -23.98 -2.62 2.62
N ASP A 222 -22.71 -2.65 3.04
CA ASP A 222 -22.31 -2.10 4.36
C ASP A 222 -22.41 -0.58 4.41
N ILE A 223 -22.13 0.09 3.29
CA ILE A 223 -22.31 1.55 3.17
C ILE A 223 -23.77 1.92 3.33
N VAL A 224 -24.69 1.28 2.58
CA VAL A 224 -26.13 1.56 2.66
C VAL A 224 -26.66 1.34 4.07
N GLU A 225 -26.32 0.21 4.71
CA GLU A 225 -26.72 -0.11 6.09
C GLU A 225 -26.23 0.94 7.11
N ALA A 226 -25.04 1.53 6.89
CA ALA A 226 -24.51 2.57 7.77
C ALA A 226 -25.14 3.95 7.49
N VAL A 227 -25.32 4.31 6.23
CA VAL A 227 -25.92 5.58 5.81
C VAL A 227 -27.39 5.67 6.23
N GLU A 228 -28.15 4.56 6.15
CA GLU A 228 -29.53 4.47 6.65
C GLU A 228 -29.63 4.69 8.16
N ARG A 229 -28.58 4.34 8.92
CA ARG A 229 -28.46 4.62 10.35
C ARG A 229 -28.00 6.06 10.64
N GLY A 230 -27.79 6.88 9.61
CA GLY A 230 -27.34 8.28 9.74
C GLY A 230 -25.85 8.44 10.03
N GLU A 231 -25.05 7.38 9.82
CA GLU A 231 -23.60 7.39 10.06
C GLU A 231 -22.85 7.92 8.82
N ASP A 232 -21.85 8.77 9.01
CA ASP A 232 -20.90 9.09 7.96
C ASP A 232 -19.92 7.91 7.77
N VAL A 233 -19.60 7.56 6.54
CA VAL A 233 -18.83 6.37 6.18
C VAL A 233 -17.54 6.75 5.48
N LEU A 234 -16.43 6.22 5.98
CA LEU A 234 -15.11 6.30 5.36
C LEU A 234 -14.76 4.94 4.78
N VAL A 235 -14.63 4.85 3.47
CA VAL A 235 -14.23 3.63 2.77
C VAL A 235 -12.76 3.75 2.40
N TRP A 236 -11.92 2.89 2.97
CA TRP A 236 -10.49 2.88 2.72
C TRP A 236 -10.08 1.63 1.95
N VAL A 237 -9.89 1.80 0.65
CA VAL A 237 -9.48 0.74 -0.28
C VAL A 237 -7.96 0.60 -0.29
N GLN A 238 -7.49 -0.65 -0.28
CA GLN A 238 -6.07 -0.99 -0.18
C GLN A 238 -5.58 -1.71 -1.43
N ASP A 239 -4.53 -1.13 -2.00
CA ASP A 239 -3.58 -1.75 -2.91
C ASP A 239 -4.05 -2.06 -4.35
N TYR A 240 -3.10 -2.45 -5.20
CA TYR A 240 -3.26 -2.63 -6.64
C TYR A 240 -4.29 -3.68 -7.08
N HIS A 241 -4.75 -4.54 -6.18
CA HIS A 241 -5.78 -5.53 -6.47
C HIS A 241 -7.17 -4.89 -6.69
N LEU A 242 -7.43 -3.73 -6.08
CA LEU A 242 -8.76 -3.15 -5.98
C LEU A 242 -8.85 -1.74 -6.59
N MET A 243 -8.12 -1.50 -7.69
CA MET A 243 -8.02 -0.14 -8.26
C MET A 243 -9.29 0.31 -8.99
N LEU A 244 -10.20 -0.60 -9.35
CA LEU A 244 -11.48 -0.27 -9.98
C LEU A 244 -12.62 -0.11 -8.97
N LEU A 245 -12.44 -0.66 -7.77
CA LEU A 245 -13.44 -0.66 -6.71
C LEU A 245 -14.01 0.75 -6.43
N PRO A 246 -13.23 1.84 -6.36
CA PRO A 246 -13.79 3.17 -6.07
C PRO A 246 -14.79 3.64 -7.14
N MET A 247 -14.51 3.40 -8.42
CA MET A 247 -15.40 3.74 -9.53
C MET A 247 -16.67 2.91 -9.50
N MET A 248 -16.55 1.59 -9.34
CA MET A 248 -17.71 0.69 -9.25
C MET A 248 -18.59 1.03 -8.04
N LEU A 249 -17.99 1.42 -6.92
CA LEU A 249 -18.75 1.86 -5.74
C LEU A 249 -19.50 3.15 -5.97
N ARG A 250 -18.88 4.16 -6.59
CA ARG A 250 -19.58 5.41 -6.92
C ARG A 250 -20.74 5.15 -7.87
N GLU A 251 -20.56 4.29 -8.88
CA GLU A 251 -21.64 3.90 -9.79
C GLU A 251 -22.81 3.23 -9.06
N LEU A 252 -22.54 2.31 -8.11
CA LEU A 252 -23.59 1.67 -7.32
C LEU A 252 -24.32 2.67 -6.41
N LEU A 253 -23.60 3.64 -5.83
CA LEU A 253 -24.16 4.67 -4.95
C LEU A 253 -24.99 5.72 -5.70
N ASP A 254 -24.64 6.03 -6.96
CA ASP A 254 -25.32 7.01 -7.80
C ASP A 254 -26.62 6.45 -8.41
N ARG A 255 -26.79 5.13 -8.47
CA ARG A 255 -28.05 4.52 -8.91
C ARG A 255 -29.16 4.90 -7.93
N PRO A 256 -30.32 5.41 -8.41
CA PRO A 256 -31.47 5.61 -7.55
C PRO A 256 -31.82 4.25 -6.94
N LEU A 257 -31.78 4.16 -5.61
CA LEU A 257 -32.28 2.98 -4.94
C LEU A 257 -33.77 2.85 -5.31
N ASP A 258 -34.13 1.77 -6.01
CA ASP A 258 -35.51 1.28 -6.16
C ASP A 258 -36.02 0.75 -4.80
N LEU A 259 -35.88 1.57 -3.76
CA LEU A 259 -36.50 1.35 -2.47
C LEU A 259 -37.87 2.04 -2.51
N PRO A 260 -38.93 1.41 -1.99
CA PRO A 260 -40.23 2.05 -1.86
C PRO A 260 -40.07 3.34 -1.06
N SER A 261 -40.15 4.48 -1.73
CA SER A 261 -40.32 5.79 -1.08
C SER A 261 -41.73 5.84 -0.51
N THR A 262 -41.92 5.19 0.65
CA THR A 262 -43.18 5.22 1.39
C THR A 262 -42.92 5.64 2.83
N ALA A 263 -42.37 6.84 3.01
CA ALA A 263 -42.54 7.60 4.23
C ALA A 263 -42.21 9.09 3.98
N PRO A 264 -43.19 9.99 3.94
CA PRO A 264 -42.94 11.43 4.07
C PRO A 264 -42.60 11.72 5.53
N GLY A 265 -41.33 11.50 5.89
CA GLY A 265 -40.76 11.90 7.18
C GLY A 265 -39.90 13.17 7.04
N PRO A 266 -39.69 13.94 8.13
CA PRO A 266 -38.83 15.12 8.11
C PRO A 266 -37.41 14.73 7.67
N ALA A 267 -36.73 15.63 6.94
CA ALA A 267 -35.42 15.44 6.32
C ALA A 267 -34.38 14.83 7.28
N THR A 268 -34.29 13.50 7.29
CA THR A 268 -33.29 12.75 8.05
C THR A 268 -31.93 12.91 7.37
N LYS A 269 -30.92 13.25 8.18
CA LYS A 269 -29.52 13.42 7.76
C LYS A 269 -29.07 12.16 6.99
N LYS A 270 -28.95 12.24 5.66
CA LYS A 270 -28.30 11.18 4.87
C LYS A 270 -26.82 11.15 5.27
N GLY A 271 -26.36 10.04 5.81
CA GLY A 271 -24.94 9.82 6.07
C GLY A 271 -24.10 9.99 4.79
N LYS A 272 -22.92 10.59 4.91
CA LYS A 272 -22.05 10.87 3.75
C LYS A 272 -21.01 9.79 3.55
N VAL A 273 -20.47 9.68 2.33
CA VAL A 273 -19.47 8.66 1.97
C VAL A 273 -18.21 9.30 1.40
N SER A 274 -17.09 9.11 2.09
CA SER A 274 -15.75 9.42 1.60
C SER A 274 -15.02 8.14 1.20
N ILE A 275 -14.37 8.13 0.03
CA ILE A 275 -13.61 6.98 -0.47
C ILE A 275 -12.13 7.37 -0.59
N GLY A 276 -11.29 6.73 0.21
CA GLY A 276 -9.83 6.80 0.11
C GLY A 276 -9.24 5.54 -0.52
N PHE A 277 -8.17 5.69 -1.28
CA PHE A 277 -7.35 4.59 -1.80
C PHE A 277 -5.90 4.75 -1.37
N PHE A 278 -5.23 3.66 -1.01
CA PHE A 278 -3.79 3.69 -0.72
C PHE A 278 -3.05 2.59 -1.48
N LEU A 279 -2.01 2.97 -2.24
CA LEU A 279 -1.16 2.04 -2.98
C LEU A 279 0.08 1.65 -2.16
N HIS A 280 0.29 0.35 -1.90
CA HIS A 280 1.45 -0.14 -1.14
C HIS A 280 2.67 -0.45 -2.02
N THR A 281 2.46 -0.52 -3.32
CA THR A 281 3.53 -0.66 -4.32
C THR A 281 4.00 0.71 -4.82
N PRO A 282 5.15 0.79 -5.52
CA PRO A 282 5.49 2.00 -6.25
C PRO A 282 4.42 2.31 -7.31
N PHE A 283 4.23 3.58 -7.63
CA PHE A 283 3.55 3.96 -8.86
C PHE A 283 4.61 4.26 -9.93
N PRO A 284 4.61 3.58 -11.08
CA PRO A 284 5.67 3.72 -12.07
C PRO A 284 5.55 5.05 -12.82
N SER A 285 6.64 5.50 -13.44
CA SER A 285 6.62 6.67 -14.31
C SER A 285 5.65 6.46 -15.48
N SER A 286 5.13 7.55 -16.03
CA SER A 286 4.13 7.51 -17.11
C SER A 286 4.60 6.78 -18.37
N GLU A 287 5.90 6.76 -18.64
CA GLU A 287 6.50 6.01 -19.75
C GLU A 287 6.43 4.50 -19.58
N ILE A 288 6.51 4.02 -18.34
CA ILE A 288 6.34 2.60 -18.00
C ILE A 288 4.84 2.29 -17.87
N TYR A 289 4.09 3.13 -17.16
CA TYR A 289 2.65 2.92 -16.93
C TYR A 289 1.85 2.79 -18.23
N ARG A 290 2.20 3.57 -19.26
CA ARG A 290 1.49 3.52 -20.56
C ARG A 290 1.64 2.19 -21.32
N ILE A 291 2.54 1.31 -20.91
CA ILE A 291 2.68 -0.05 -21.48
C ILE A 291 1.40 -0.87 -21.21
N LEU A 292 0.70 -0.60 -20.10
CA LEU A 292 -0.54 -1.28 -19.75
C LEU A 292 -1.65 -1.00 -20.79
N PRO A 293 -2.27 -2.04 -21.38
CA PRO A 293 -3.37 -1.84 -22.33
C PRO A 293 -4.60 -1.15 -21.71
N VAL A 294 -4.95 -1.55 -20.48
CA VAL A 294 -6.11 -1.04 -19.71
C VAL A 294 -5.76 0.14 -18.78
N ARG A 295 -4.75 0.92 -19.17
CA ARG A 295 -4.23 2.07 -18.41
C ARG A 295 -5.28 3.14 -18.12
N ARG A 296 -6.24 3.34 -19.02
CA ARG A 296 -7.25 4.38 -18.88
C ARG A 296 -8.24 4.01 -17.78
N GLU A 297 -8.72 2.78 -17.81
CA GLU A 297 -9.69 2.20 -16.89
C GLU A 297 -9.17 2.19 -15.46
N ILE A 298 -7.91 1.81 -15.27
CA ILE A 298 -7.27 1.80 -13.94
C ILE A 298 -7.14 3.21 -13.36
N LEU A 299 -6.70 4.20 -14.15
CA LEU A 299 -6.63 5.58 -13.67
C LEU A 299 -8.02 6.13 -13.34
N LEU A 300 -9.00 5.91 -14.21
CA LEU A 300 -10.39 6.32 -13.97
C LEU A 300 -10.95 5.64 -12.71
N GLY A 301 -10.61 4.38 -12.47
CA GLY A 301 -10.90 3.65 -11.23
C GLY A 301 -10.51 4.44 -9.98
N LEU A 302 -9.26 4.91 -9.94
CA LEU A 302 -8.70 5.67 -8.81
C LEU A 302 -9.22 7.10 -8.71
N LEU A 303 -9.54 7.76 -9.83
CA LEU A 303 -10.06 9.14 -9.83
C LEU A 303 -11.47 9.25 -9.23
N HIS A 304 -12.12 8.13 -8.91
CA HIS A 304 -13.38 8.15 -8.18
C HIS A 304 -13.22 8.26 -6.65
N CYS A 305 -11.99 8.20 -6.15
CA CYS A 305 -11.64 8.50 -4.76
C CYS A 305 -11.67 10.00 -4.45
N ASP A 306 -11.86 10.34 -3.18
CA ASP A 306 -11.66 11.69 -2.66
C ASP A 306 -10.19 11.90 -2.22
N LEU A 307 -9.53 10.82 -1.79
CA LEU A 307 -8.10 10.79 -1.43
C LEU A 307 -7.39 9.58 -2.03
N VAL A 308 -6.26 9.82 -2.72
CA VAL A 308 -5.35 8.79 -3.20
C VAL A 308 -3.99 8.95 -2.51
N GLY A 309 -3.58 7.94 -1.74
CA GLY A 309 -2.34 7.94 -0.98
C GLY A 309 -1.27 7.02 -1.56
N PHE A 310 -0.02 7.46 -1.43
CA PHE A 310 1.17 6.69 -1.79
C PHE A 310 2.20 6.73 -0.66
N HIS A 311 3.21 5.85 -0.69
CA HIS A 311 4.29 5.88 0.30
C HIS A 311 5.20 7.10 0.20
N THR A 312 5.50 7.55 -1.02
CA THR A 312 6.43 8.65 -1.29
C THR A 312 5.80 9.68 -2.20
N TYR A 313 6.31 10.91 -2.13
CA TYR A 313 5.88 12.00 -3.01
C TYR A 313 6.14 11.68 -4.49
N ASP A 314 7.24 10.97 -4.79
CA ASP A 314 7.56 10.59 -6.18
C ASP A 314 6.51 9.70 -6.81
N TYR A 315 5.96 8.75 -6.05
CA TYR A 315 4.88 7.88 -6.55
C TYR A 315 3.61 8.70 -6.84
N GLY A 316 3.23 9.62 -5.94
CA GLY A 316 2.12 10.54 -6.18
C GLY A 316 2.34 11.43 -7.40
N ARG A 317 3.54 11.97 -7.58
CA ARG A 317 3.92 12.78 -8.76
C ARG A 317 3.83 11.96 -10.06
N HIS A 318 4.23 10.70 -10.05
CA HIS A 318 4.12 9.82 -11.20
C HIS A 318 2.66 9.49 -11.55
N PHE A 319 1.81 9.30 -10.55
CA PHE A 319 0.37 9.17 -10.73
C PHE A 319 -0.23 10.41 -11.40
N LEU A 320 0.02 11.60 -10.85
CA LEU A 320 -0.44 12.87 -11.41
C LEU A 320 0.03 13.05 -12.86
N SER A 321 1.30 12.75 -13.13
CA SER A 321 1.85 12.83 -14.50
C SER A 321 1.15 11.85 -15.46
N SER A 322 0.79 10.67 -15.00
CA SER A 322 0.07 9.67 -15.80
C SER A 322 -1.36 10.11 -16.09
N CYS A 323 -2.05 10.69 -15.11
CA CYS A 323 -3.38 11.31 -15.30
C CYS A 323 -3.32 12.42 -16.36
N THR A 324 -2.34 13.32 -16.31
CA THR A 324 -2.19 14.38 -17.30
C THR A 324 -1.88 13.86 -18.70
N ARG A 325 -0.95 12.91 -18.83
CA ARG A 325 -0.50 12.42 -20.15
C ARG A 325 -1.50 11.48 -20.82
N ILE A 326 -2.21 10.67 -20.05
CA ILE A 326 -3.11 9.61 -20.59
C ILE A 326 -4.56 10.09 -20.66
N LEU A 327 -5.02 10.85 -19.67
CA LEU A 327 -6.40 11.33 -19.61
C LEU A 327 -6.57 12.78 -20.05
N GLY A 328 -5.47 13.52 -20.25
CA GLY A 328 -5.52 14.94 -20.62
C GLY A 328 -5.99 15.86 -19.49
N LEU A 329 -5.94 15.39 -18.23
CA LEU A 329 -6.45 16.15 -17.08
C LEU A 329 -5.36 17.06 -16.49
N PRO A 330 -5.63 18.36 -16.27
CA PRO A 330 -4.69 19.25 -15.61
C PRO A 330 -4.53 18.83 -14.14
N ALA A 331 -3.30 18.59 -13.71
CA ALA A 331 -2.96 18.19 -12.36
C ALA A 331 -2.24 19.30 -11.60
N MET A 332 -2.57 19.46 -10.33
CA MET A 332 -1.85 20.27 -9.36
C MET A 332 -0.96 19.38 -8.48
N PRO A 333 0.04 19.93 -7.77
CA PRO A 333 0.95 19.11 -6.95
C PRO A 333 0.29 18.27 -5.86
N ASN A 334 -0.92 18.64 -5.42
CA ASN A 334 -1.67 18.01 -4.33
C ASN A 334 -2.95 17.28 -4.81
N GLY A 335 -3.19 17.16 -6.12
CA GLY A 335 -4.42 16.56 -6.64
C GLY A 335 -4.82 17.03 -8.03
N LEU A 336 -6.03 16.64 -8.45
CA LEU A 336 -6.59 17.08 -9.72
C LEU A 336 -8.12 17.10 -9.70
N ALA A 337 -8.72 17.92 -10.57
CA ALA A 337 -10.17 17.98 -10.73
C ALA A 337 -10.66 16.89 -11.69
N PHE A 338 -11.68 16.14 -11.30
CA PHE A 338 -12.30 15.09 -12.10
C PHE A 338 -13.80 14.95 -11.78
N GLY A 339 -14.64 14.94 -12.81
CA GLY A 339 -16.08 14.71 -12.65
C GLY A 339 -16.80 15.71 -11.71
N GLY A 340 -16.36 16.98 -11.69
CA GLY A 340 -16.89 18.00 -10.78
C GLY A 340 -16.41 17.88 -9.32
N ARG A 341 -15.51 16.94 -9.03
CA ARG A 341 -14.88 16.75 -7.71
C ARG A 341 -13.39 17.05 -7.76
N TYR A 342 -12.80 17.27 -6.59
CA TYR A 342 -11.37 17.38 -6.43
C TYR A 342 -10.81 16.10 -5.80
N VAL A 343 -9.90 15.44 -6.52
CA VAL A 343 -9.23 14.22 -6.05
C VAL A 343 -7.92 14.62 -5.39
N HIS A 344 -7.84 14.48 -4.07
CA HIS A 344 -6.62 14.78 -3.33
C HIS A 344 -5.59 13.66 -3.53
N VAL A 345 -4.32 14.04 -3.67
CA VAL A 345 -3.19 13.11 -3.75
C VAL A 345 -2.18 13.42 -2.65
N GLY A 346 -1.85 12.43 -1.83
CA GLY A 346 -0.99 12.59 -0.66
C GLY A 346 0.07 11.50 -0.50
N SER A 347 1.09 11.79 0.31
CA SER A 347 2.17 10.86 0.66
C SER A 347 2.09 10.49 2.14
N PHE A 348 1.92 9.20 2.43
CA PHE A 348 1.82 8.65 3.77
C PHE A 348 2.73 7.43 3.88
N PRO A 349 3.98 7.56 4.37
CA PRO A 349 4.89 6.43 4.53
C PRO A 349 4.36 5.50 5.62
N ILE A 350 4.24 4.21 5.32
CA ILE A 350 3.82 3.21 6.30
C ILE A 350 5.00 2.85 7.22
N GLY A 351 4.72 2.62 8.50
CA GLY A 351 5.67 2.14 9.49
C GLY A 351 5.34 0.76 10.04
N ILE A 352 6.03 0.37 11.10
CA ILE A 352 5.75 -0.86 11.87
C ILE A 352 5.25 -0.51 13.28
N GLU A 353 5.05 -1.52 14.12
CA GLU A 353 4.85 -1.35 15.57
C GLU A 353 6.13 -1.80 16.32
N PRO A 354 7.05 -0.88 16.66
CA PRO A 354 8.35 -1.22 17.25
C PRO A 354 8.23 -1.89 18.62
N ALA A 355 7.20 -1.53 19.41
CA ALA A 355 6.97 -2.11 20.74
C ALA A 355 6.83 -3.64 20.68
N LYS A 356 6.18 -4.17 19.64
CA LYS A 356 6.02 -5.61 19.45
C LYS A 356 7.36 -6.35 19.32
N PHE A 357 8.34 -5.73 18.65
CA PHE A 357 9.67 -6.31 18.49
C PHE A 357 10.48 -6.21 19.78
N HIS A 358 10.38 -5.09 20.49
CA HIS A 358 11.00 -4.91 21.79
C HIS A 358 10.49 -5.95 22.81
N ASP A 359 9.16 -6.13 22.91
CA ASP A 359 8.55 -7.09 23.82
C ASP A 359 8.93 -8.54 23.47
N ALA A 360 8.98 -8.87 22.18
CA ALA A 360 9.42 -10.18 21.72
C ALA A 360 10.88 -10.47 22.11
N LEU A 361 11.75 -9.46 22.02
CA LEU A 361 13.15 -9.60 22.44
C LEU A 361 13.27 -9.83 23.95
N LEU A 362 12.35 -9.35 24.78
CA LEU A 362 12.36 -9.61 26.22
C LEU A 362 11.89 -11.03 26.59
N SER A 363 11.28 -11.76 25.66
CA SER A 363 10.81 -13.13 25.91
C SER A 363 11.96 -14.10 26.27
N PRO A 364 11.82 -14.93 27.31
CA PRO A 364 12.83 -15.93 27.67
C PRO A 364 13.18 -16.90 26.54
N ALA A 365 12.19 -17.26 25.71
CA ALA A 365 12.39 -18.15 24.56
C ALA A 365 13.32 -17.50 23.52
N VAL A 366 13.10 -16.22 23.21
CA VAL A 366 13.91 -15.44 22.27
C VAL A 366 15.30 -15.18 22.83
N GLN A 367 15.43 -14.83 24.11
CA GLN A 367 16.73 -14.67 24.77
C GLN A 367 17.57 -15.96 24.75
N LYS A 368 16.97 -17.11 25.04
CA LYS A 368 17.64 -18.42 24.93
C LYS A 368 18.07 -18.70 23.48
N ARG A 369 17.24 -18.33 22.51
CA ARG A 369 17.54 -18.51 21.09
C ARG A 369 18.69 -17.61 20.62
N ILE A 370 18.70 -16.35 21.05
CA ILE A 370 19.80 -15.40 20.81
C ILE A 370 21.11 -15.97 21.34
N ALA A 371 21.15 -16.41 22.61
CA ALA A 371 22.37 -16.98 23.20
C ALA A 371 22.86 -18.23 22.44
N SER A 372 21.94 -19.11 22.00
CA SER A 372 22.28 -20.27 21.17
C SER A 372 22.88 -19.89 19.82
N LEU A 373 22.37 -18.85 19.18
CA LEU A 373 22.87 -18.38 17.88
C LEU A 373 24.20 -17.62 18.04
N GLU A 374 24.36 -16.82 19.09
CA GLU A 374 25.62 -16.14 19.39
C GLU A 374 26.75 -17.13 19.67
N HIS A 375 26.48 -18.22 20.40
CA HIS A 375 27.45 -19.30 20.59
C HIS A 375 27.81 -19.97 19.25
N ARG A 376 26.83 -20.20 18.38
CA ARG A 376 27.05 -20.84 17.07
C ARG A 376 27.88 -19.98 16.12
N PHE A 377 27.65 -18.67 16.12
CA PHE A 377 28.33 -17.71 15.24
C PHE A 377 29.44 -16.93 15.97
N GLN A 378 30.01 -17.51 17.02
CA GLN A 378 31.07 -16.87 17.78
C GLN A 378 32.29 -16.60 16.89
N GLY A 379 32.78 -15.35 16.90
CA GLY A 379 33.90 -14.92 16.06
C GLY A 379 33.56 -14.67 14.58
N ILE A 380 32.29 -14.81 14.18
CA ILE A 380 31.81 -14.61 12.81
C ILE A 380 30.88 -13.41 12.78
N LYS A 381 31.05 -12.52 11.79
CA LYS A 381 30.10 -11.43 11.56
C LYS A 381 28.88 -11.94 10.79
N VAL A 382 27.69 -11.56 11.24
CA VAL A 382 26.43 -12.06 10.68
C VAL A 382 25.73 -10.97 9.86
N ILE A 383 25.44 -11.28 8.59
CA ILE A 383 24.58 -10.47 7.72
C ILE A 383 23.24 -11.16 7.60
N VAL A 384 22.15 -10.43 7.86
CA VAL A 384 20.79 -10.92 7.63
C VAL A 384 20.20 -10.30 6.37
N GLY A 385 19.62 -11.15 5.53
CA GLY A 385 18.72 -10.75 4.45
C GLY A 385 17.37 -11.43 4.66
N VAL A 386 16.29 -10.66 4.78
CA VAL A 386 14.94 -11.23 4.93
C VAL A 386 14.08 -10.67 3.82
N ASP A 387 13.68 -11.55 2.90
CA ASP A 387 12.97 -11.13 1.70
C ASP A 387 11.98 -12.21 1.28
N ARG A 388 10.82 -11.82 0.74
CA ARG A 388 10.03 -12.78 -0.04
C ARG A 388 10.87 -13.21 -1.25
N LEU A 389 10.75 -14.46 -1.69
CA LEU A 389 11.47 -14.93 -2.87
C LEU A 389 10.81 -14.33 -4.12
N ASP A 390 11.13 -13.07 -4.40
CA ASP A 390 10.52 -12.26 -5.43
C ASP A 390 11.63 -11.55 -6.22
N TYR A 391 11.43 -11.40 -7.53
CA TYR A 391 12.43 -10.80 -8.41
C TYR A 391 12.69 -9.33 -8.07
N ILE A 392 11.73 -8.67 -7.42
CA ILE A 392 11.87 -7.28 -6.94
C ILE A 392 12.83 -7.13 -5.75
N LYS A 393 13.28 -8.24 -5.14
CA LYS A 393 14.14 -8.22 -3.93
C LYS A 393 15.63 -8.37 -4.25
N GLY A 394 15.99 -8.54 -5.53
CA GLY A 394 17.39 -8.51 -5.95
C GLY A 394 18.24 -9.64 -5.38
N VAL A 395 17.62 -10.74 -4.93
CA VAL A 395 18.30 -11.85 -4.24
C VAL A 395 19.51 -12.40 -5.01
N PRO A 396 19.47 -12.59 -6.35
CA PRO A 396 20.63 -13.06 -7.10
C PRO A 396 21.81 -12.05 -7.11
N ARG A 397 21.52 -10.75 -7.06
CA ARG A 397 22.55 -9.70 -7.13
C ARG A 397 23.28 -9.53 -5.80
N SER A 398 22.57 -9.72 -4.69
CA SER A 398 23.13 -9.70 -3.33
C SER A 398 24.20 -10.78 -3.11
N SER A 399 24.05 -11.97 -3.68
CA SER A 399 24.96 -13.09 -3.45
C SER A 399 26.13 -13.16 -4.45
N MET A 400 25.99 -12.61 -5.67
CA MET A 400 27.03 -12.73 -6.72
C MET A 400 28.39 -12.08 -6.40
N ARG A 401 28.50 -11.10 -5.49
CA ARG A 401 29.76 -10.34 -5.30
C ARG A 401 30.20 -10.10 -3.86
N SER A 402 29.37 -10.34 -2.83
CA SER A 402 29.81 -10.24 -1.42
C SER A 402 31.05 -11.08 -1.11
N THR A 403 31.34 -12.07 -1.95
CA THR A 403 32.44 -13.01 -1.84
C THR A 403 33.62 -12.77 -2.78
N SER A 404 33.52 -11.88 -3.80
CA SER A 404 34.64 -11.66 -4.72
C SER A 404 35.59 -10.52 -4.32
N SER A 405 35.19 -9.64 -3.40
CA SER A 405 36.02 -8.50 -2.96
C SER A 405 36.64 -8.63 -1.57
N CYS A 406 36.32 -9.65 -0.78
CA CYS A 406 36.88 -9.80 0.58
C CYS A 406 37.24 -11.26 0.92
N PRO A 407 38.45 -11.74 0.56
CA PRO A 407 38.93 -13.07 0.94
C PRO A 407 39.25 -13.23 2.44
N SER A 408 39.18 -12.15 3.23
CA SER A 408 39.81 -12.05 4.55
C SER A 408 38.86 -11.97 5.75
N ILE A 409 37.53 -11.97 5.55
CA ILE A 409 36.56 -11.90 6.66
C ILE A 409 35.59 -13.09 6.57
N PRO A 410 35.61 -14.03 7.54
CA PRO A 410 34.59 -15.06 7.67
C PRO A 410 33.23 -14.38 7.94
N ASN A 411 32.38 -14.31 6.93
CA ASN A 411 31.06 -13.68 7.01
C ASN A 411 29.98 -14.77 6.89
N GLY A 412 29.11 -14.89 7.89
CA GLY A 412 27.93 -15.74 7.79
C GLY A 412 26.77 -14.92 7.25
N SER A 413 26.28 -15.22 6.05
CA SER A 413 25.04 -14.61 5.55
C SER A 413 23.86 -15.54 5.79
N ALA A 414 22.92 -15.12 6.64
CA ALA A 414 21.65 -15.83 6.83
C ALA A 414 20.58 -15.13 5.98
N LYS A 415 20.21 -15.74 4.86
CA LYS A 415 19.13 -15.25 4.02
C LYS A 415 17.89 -16.11 4.22
N SER A 416 16.85 -15.51 4.79
CA SER A 416 15.60 -16.18 5.12
C SER A 416 14.46 -15.62 4.28
N SER A 417 13.66 -16.50 3.68
CA SER A 417 12.47 -16.06 2.94
C SER A 417 11.22 -16.01 3.82
N TRP A 418 10.63 -14.84 4.03
CA TRP A 418 9.33 -14.74 4.70
C TRP A 418 8.18 -14.84 3.68
N SER A 419 7.10 -15.52 4.02
CA SER A 419 5.84 -15.71 3.26
C SER A 419 5.90 -16.57 1.96
N LYS A 420 4.85 -17.37 1.75
CA LYS A 420 4.61 -18.12 0.51
C LYS A 420 4.43 -17.10 -0.63
N SER A 421 5.41 -16.98 -1.52
CA SER A 421 5.17 -16.35 -2.82
C SER A 421 4.20 -17.24 -3.62
N PRO A 422 3.42 -16.72 -4.58
CA PRO A 422 2.58 -17.55 -5.42
C PRO A 422 3.44 -18.68 -6.02
N SER A 423 3.21 -19.92 -5.59
CA SER A 423 4.01 -21.07 -6.03
C SER A 423 3.77 -21.41 -7.50
N ASP A 424 2.65 -20.93 -8.03
CA ASP A 424 2.07 -21.38 -9.29
C ASP A 424 2.45 -20.46 -10.46
N VAL A 425 3.17 -19.37 -10.18
CA VAL A 425 3.65 -18.42 -11.18
C VAL A 425 5.06 -18.82 -11.63
N GLU A 426 5.24 -19.01 -12.94
CA GLU A 426 6.45 -19.59 -13.54
C GLU A 426 7.72 -18.78 -13.25
N GLU A 427 7.63 -17.46 -13.26
CA GLU A 427 8.72 -16.53 -13.01
C GLU A 427 9.31 -16.72 -11.59
N TYR A 428 8.46 -17.03 -10.61
CA TYR A 428 8.89 -17.32 -9.24
C TYR A 428 9.61 -18.67 -9.15
N GLN A 429 9.18 -19.67 -9.92
CA GLN A 429 9.85 -20.98 -9.98
C GLN A 429 11.24 -20.86 -10.62
N ASN A 430 11.35 -20.10 -11.72
CA ASN A 430 12.62 -19.81 -12.39
C ASN A 430 13.57 -19.05 -11.47
N LEU A 431 13.08 -18.01 -10.77
CA LEU A 431 13.86 -17.29 -9.78
C LEU A 431 14.38 -18.21 -8.67
N ARG A 432 13.54 -19.12 -8.17
CA ARG A 432 13.93 -20.08 -7.15
C ARG A 432 15.07 -20.98 -7.59
N SER A 433 14.99 -21.51 -8.81
CA SER A 433 16.06 -22.34 -9.38
C SER A 433 17.37 -21.57 -9.49
N ASN A 434 17.32 -20.34 -10.01
CA ASN A 434 18.49 -19.47 -10.15
C ASN A 434 19.12 -19.13 -8.80
N VAL A 435 18.32 -18.83 -7.77
CA VAL A 435 18.82 -18.54 -6.42
C VAL A 435 19.47 -19.78 -5.80
N ASN A 436 18.85 -20.95 -5.92
CA ASN A 436 19.41 -22.19 -5.40
C ASN A 436 20.75 -22.55 -6.06
N GLU A 437 20.83 -22.45 -7.39
CA GLU A 437 22.07 -22.67 -8.13
C GLU A 437 23.17 -21.72 -7.65
N LEU A 438 22.84 -20.43 -7.51
CA LEU A 438 23.79 -19.41 -7.11
C LEU A 438 24.31 -19.62 -5.68
N VAL A 439 23.43 -19.96 -4.74
CA VAL A 439 23.80 -20.32 -3.37
C VAL A 439 24.72 -21.54 -3.38
N GLY A 440 24.37 -22.58 -4.14
CA GLY A 440 25.19 -23.78 -4.29
C GLY A 440 26.58 -23.48 -4.86
N ARG A 441 26.65 -22.65 -5.90
CA ARG A 441 27.91 -22.22 -6.53
C ARG A 441 28.81 -21.45 -5.58
N ILE A 442 28.26 -20.55 -4.77
CA ILE A 442 29.05 -19.75 -3.82
C ILE A 442 29.52 -20.61 -2.65
N ASN A 443 28.63 -21.41 -2.07
CA ASN A 443 28.99 -22.32 -0.99
C ASN A 443 30.02 -23.37 -1.46
N GLY A 444 29.91 -23.87 -2.69
CA GLY A 444 30.92 -24.78 -3.26
C GLY A 444 32.28 -24.14 -3.51
N ARG A 445 32.33 -22.82 -3.77
CA ARG A 445 33.58 -22.09 -4.05
C ARG A 445 34.31 -21.60 -2.79
N PHE A 446 33.57 -21.14 -1.79
CA PHE A 446 34.11 -20.46 -0.60
C PHE A 446 33.85 -21.20 0.71
N GLY A 447 32.96 -22.20 0.70
CA GLY A 447 32.72 -23.04 1.85
C GLY A 447 33.86 -24.04 2.08
N THR A 448 34.00 -24.47 3.33
CA THR A 448 34.84 -25.60 3.74
C THR A 448 33.94 -26.69 4.32
N VAL A 449 34.52 -27.81 4.76
CA VAL A 449 33.75 -28.87 5.42
C VAL A 449 33.04 -28.38 6.69
N GLU A 450 33.64 -27.39 7.38
CA GLU A 450 33.16 -26.88 8.66
C GLU A 450 32.43 -25.53 8.55
N TYR A 451 32.54 -24.84 7.41
CA TYR A 451 32.02 -23.49 7.23
C TYR A 451 31.28 -23.31 5.90
N MET A 452 30.13 -22.64 5.95
CA MET A 452 29.37 -22.23 4.77
C MET A 452 29.12 -20.72 4.81
N PRO A 453 29.49 -19.96 3.77
CA PRO A 453 29.32 -18.50 3.77
C PRO A 453 27.86 -18.06 3.62
N ILE A 454 27.01 -18.89 2.98
CA ILE A 454 25.59 -18.59 2.78
C ILE A 454 24.71 -19.67 3.40
N HIS A 455 23.97 -19.29 4.44
CA HIS A 455 22.85 -20.04 5.00
C HIS A 455 21.56 -19.54 4.34
N PHE A 456 21.09 -20.25 3.32
CA PHE A 456 19.83 -19.96 2.64
C PHE A 456 18.70 -20.81 3.20
N LEU A 457 17.62 -20.16 3.65
CA LEU A 457 16.43 -20.82 4.16
C LEU A 457 15.21 -20.42 3.32
N HIS A 458 14.76 -21.34 2.47
CA HIS A 458 13.51 -21.20 1.72
C HIS A 458 12.32 -21.80 2.49
N ARG A 459 12.01 -21.20 3.64
CA ARG A 459 10.85 -21.54 4.47
C ARG A 459 10.41 -20.34 5.28
N SER A 460 9.13 -20.28 5.64
CA SER A 460 8.65 -19.32 6.63
C SER A 460 9.36 -19.55 7.96
N VAL A 461 9.77 -18.46 8.59
CA VAL A 461 10.36 -18.47 9.93
C VAL A 461 9.26 -18.07 10.93
N SER A 462 9.42 -18.34 12.23
CA SER A 462 8.49 -17.80 13.22
C SER A 462 8.84 -16.36 13.56
N PHE A 463 7.91 -15.60 14.13
CA PHE A 463 8.19 -14.22 14.55
C PHE A 463 9.34 -14.15 15.56
N ASP A 464 9.33 -15.06 16.55
CA ASP A 464 10.37 -15.15 17.60
C ASP A 464 11.76 -15.47 17.03
N GLU A 465 11.83 -16.41 16.09
CA GLU A 465 13.09 -16.77 15.42
C GLU A 465 13.60 -15.61 14.54
N LEU A 466 12.70 -14.88 13.89
CA LEU A 466 13.04 -13.70 13.09
C LEU A 466 13.62 -12.58 13.97
N CYS A 467 12.99 -12.28 15.12
CA CYS A 467 13.50 -11.31 16.09
C CYS A 467 14.88 -11.71 16.62
N ALA A 468 15.09 -13.00 16.91
CA ALA A 468 16.39 -13.51 17.33
C ALA A 468 17.46 -13.33 16.23
N LEU A 469 17.12 -13.64 14.97
CA LEU A 469 18.01 -13.43 13.83
C LEU A 469 18.37 -11.96 13.62
N TYR A 470 17.40 -11.05 13.74
CA TYR A 470 17.70 -9.62 13.66
C TYR A 470 18.65 -9.20 14.78
N ALA A 471 18.38 -9.57 16.04
CA ALA A 471 19.17 -9.13 17.20
C ALA A 471 20.65 -9.55 17.16
N ILE A 472 20.96 -10.74 16.64
CA ILE A 472 22.35 -11.22 16.53
C ILE A 472 23.11 -10.62 15.34
N SER A 473 22.40 -10.08 14.35
CA SER A 473 22.99 -9.72 13.06
C SER A 473 23.68 -8.36 13.12
N ASP A 474 24.95 -8.33 12.71
CA ASP A 474 25.78 -7.11 12.68
C ASP A 474 25.42 -6.17 11.53
N ALA A 475 24.83 -6.70 10.46
CA ALA A 475 24.29 -5.91 9.36
C ALA A 475 23.01 -6.53 8.78
N CYS A 476 22.10 -5.67 8.30
CA CYS A 476 20.97 -6.06 7.47
C CYS A 476 21.21 -5.62 6.03
N LEU A 477 20.92 -6.50 5.07
CA LEU A 477 21.12 -6.24 3.65
C LEU A 477 19.80 -6.28 2.89
N VAL A 478 19.31 -5.09 2.51
CA VAL A 478 18.10 -4.91 1.68
C VAL A 478 18.50 -4.33 0.33
N THR A 479 18.44 -5.14 -0.72
CA THR A 479 18.95 -4.79 -2.07
C THR A 479 17.87 -4.85 -3.15
N SER A 480 16.63 -4.55 -2.79
CA SER A 480 15.49 -4.51 -3.71
C SER A 480 15.75 -3.54 -4.88
N PRO A 481 15.76 -3.98 -6.16
CA PRO A 481 15.80 -3.09 -7.31
C PRO A 481 14.64 -2.09 -7.37
N ARG A 482 13.46 -2.46 -6.84
CA ARG A 482 12.31 -1.57 -6.62
C ARG A 482 11.49 -2.09 -5.45
N ASP A 483 11.06 -1.22 -4.55
CA ASP A 483 10.24 -1.58 -3.41
C ASP A 483 9.36 -0.39 -3.00
N GLY A 484 8.05 -0.62 -2.82
CA GLY A 484 7.12 0.43 -2.41
C GLY A 484 7.52 1.02 -1.07
N MET A 485 7.45 0.19 -0.03
CA MET A 485 8.07 0.43 1.28
C MET A 485 8.65 -0.90 1.78
N ASN A 486 9.91 -0.89 2.22
CA ASN A 486 10.53 -2.07 2.80
C ASN A 486 10.37 -2.05 4.32
N LEU A 487 9.48 -2.88 4.86
CA LEU A 487 9.26 -2.94 6.30
C LEU A 487 10.33 -3.75 7.04
N VAL A 488 11.00 -4.70 6.38
CA VAL A 488 12.12 -5.47 6.96
C VAL A 488 13.22 -4.54 7.48
N SER A 489 13.50 -3.43 6.78
CA SER A 489 14.46 -2.44 7.29
C SER A 489 14.01 -1.78 8.60
N TYR A 490 12.70 -1.56 8.79
CA TYR A 490 12.17 -1.02 10.04
C TYR A 490 12.21 -2.06 11.16
N GLU A 491 11.87 -3.31 10.84
CA GLU A 491 11.87 -4.43 11.80
C GLU A 491 13.27 -4.69 12.34
N TYR A 492 14.28 -4.72 11.46
CA TYR A 492 15.66 -4.85 11.87
C TYR A 492 16.08 -3.72 12.81
N VAL A 493 15.82 -2.46 12.44
CA VAL A 493 16.15 -1.31 13.29
C VAL A 493 15.50 -1.41 14.67
N ALA A 494 14.24 -1.87 14.76
CA ALA A 494 13.55 -2.07 16.02
C ALA A 494 14.22 -3.12 16.93
N CYS A 495 14.98 -4.07 16.36
CA CYS A 495 15.68 -5.11 17.11
C CYS A 495 17.15 -4.79 17.46
N GLN A 496 17.68 -3.62 17.09
CA GLN A 496 19.11 -3.30 17.16
C GLN A 496 19.55 -2.48 18.39
N GLU A 497 18.70 -2.31 19.41
CA GLU A 497 19.00 -1.46 20.56
C GLU A 497 20.27 -1.84 21.33
N LYS A 498 20.60 -3.15 21.40
CA LYS A 498 21.83 -3.61 22.08
C LYS A 498 23.06 -3.61 21.17
N ARG A 499 22.91 -4.01 19.91
CA ARG A 499 24.04 -4.32 18.99
C ARG A 499 24.42 -3.16 18.06
N HIS A 500 23.49 -2.23 17.81
CA HIS A 500 23.67 -1.11 16.87
C HIS A 500 24.16 -1.56 15.48
N GLY A 501 23.61 -2.64 14.96
CA GLY A 501 23.98 -3.20 13.67
C GLY A 501 23.66 -2.25 12.50
N CYS A 502 24.40 -2.41 11.41
CA CYS A 502 24.33 -1.53 10.25
C CYS A 502 23.14 -1.87 9.34
N MET A 503 22.44 -0.87 8.86
CA MET A 503 21.43 -1.03 7.81
C MET A 503 22.04 -0.71 6.45
N ILE A 504 22.11 -1.69 5.54
CA ILE A 504 22.47 -1.49 4.13
C ILE A 504 21.18 -1.53 3.32
N LEU A 505 20.86 -0.42 2.66
CA LEU A 505 19.54 -0.21 2.07
C LEU A 505 19.65 0.28 0.62
N SER A 506 18.89 -0.36 -0.27
CA SER A 506 18.76 0.08 -1.65
C SER A 506 18.09 1.44 -1.74
N GLU A 507 18.66 2.34 -2.56
CA GLU A 507 18.11 3.66 -2.86
C GLU A 507 16.73 3.59 -3.54
N PHE A 508 16.37 2.44 -4.11
CA PHE A 508 15.11 2.21 -4.82
C PHE A 508 13.97 1.70 -3.92
N THR A 509 14.16 1.74 -2.61
CA THR A 509 13.13 1.45 -1.61
C THR A 509 12.51 2.74 -1.11
N GLY A 510 11.19 2.77 -0.87
CA GLY A 510 10.57 3.94 -0.22
C GLY A 510 11.15 4.26 1.17
N ALA A 511 11.75 3.26 1.83
CA ALA A 511 12.42 3.40 3.11
C ALA A 511 13.70 4.24 3.04
N ALA A 512 14.38 4.29 1.88
CA ALA A 512 15.63 5.04 1.71
C ALA A 512 15.47 6.55 1.96
N HIS A 513 14.31 7.13 1.62
CA HIS A 513 14.00 8.54 1.89
C HIS A 513 13.75 8.85 3.38
N SER A 514 13.47 7.81 4.16
CA SER A 514 13.09 7.90 5.57
C SER A 514 14.26 7.57 6.51
N LEU A 515 15.11 6.61 6.11
CA LEU A 515 16.14 6.00 6.96
C LEU A 515 17.53 6.62 6.73
N ASN A 516 17.69 7.89 7.09
CA ASN A 516 18.93 8.68 6.86
C ASN A 516 20.20 8.17 7.57
N GLY A 517 20.10 7.18 8.47
CA GLY A 517 21.26 6.53 9.09
C GLY A 517 21.73 5.25 8.38
N ALA A 518 21.08 4.86 7.28
CA ALA A 518 21.42 3.66 6.53
C ALA A 518 22.57 3.92 5.53
N ILE A 519 23.33 2.88 5.22
CA ILE A 519 24.28 2.86 4.11
C ILE A 519 23.48 2.64 2.83
N ILE A 520 23.27 3.73 2.10
CA ILE A 520 22.51 3.70 0.84
C ILE A 520 23.38 3.15 -0.29
N VAL A 521 22.85 2.17 -1.02
CA VAL A 521 23.52 1.51 -2.15
C VAL A 521 22.61 1.45 -3.37
N ASN A 522 23.21 1.50 -4.55
CA ASN A 522 22.55 1.14 -5.80
C ASN A 522 22.72 -0.37 -6.03
N PRO A 523 21.66 -1.19 -5.99
CA PRO A 523 21.74 -2.64 -6.18
C PRO A 523 22.19 -3.07 -7.59
N TRP A 524 22.21 -2.17 -8.57
CA TRP A 524 22.74 -2.42 -9.92
C TRP A 524 24.25 -2.24 -9.99
N ALA A 525 24.83 -1.43 -9.10
CA ALA A 525 26.27 -1.25 -8.97
C ALA A 525 26.82 -2.28 -7.98
N THR A 526 27.20 -3.46 -8.49
CA THR A 526 27.66 -4.57 -7.63
C THR A 526 28.86 -4.20 -6.75
N ASP A 527 29.77 -3.35 -7.25
CA ASP A 527 30.90 -2.82 -6.47
C ASP A 527 30.41 -1.96 -5.30
N GLN A 528 29.42 -1.11 -5.51
CA GLN A 528 28.87 -0.26 -4.44
C GLN A 528 28.18 -1.08 -3.34
N VAL A 529 27.50 -2.18 -3.71
CA VAL A 529 26.93 -3.10 -2.73
C VAL A 529 28.03 -3.78 -1.93
N ALA A 530 29.10 -4.24 -2.59
CA ALA A 530 30.23 -4.86 -1.93
C ALA A 530 30.95 -3.88 -0.98
N ASP A 531 31.17 -2.63 -1.41
CA ASP A 531 31.72 -1.57 -0.58
C ASP A 531 30.81 -1.23 0.60
N GLY A 532 29.49 -1.23 0.40
CA GLY A 532 28.51 -1.05 1.46
C GLY A 532 28.59 -2.16 2.52
N ILE A 533 28.73 -3.42 2.10
CA ILE A 533 28.94 -4.57 2.99
C ILE A 533 30.27 -4.42 3.73
N TYR A 534 31.35 -4.11 3.03
CA TYR A 534 32.67 -3.92 3.65
C TYR A 534 32.63 -2.82 4.71
N ARG A 535 32.08 -1.65 4.36
CA ARG A 535 31.90 -0.53 5.28
C ARG A 535 31.08 -0.90 6.50
N ALA A 536 30.00 -1.66 6.35
CA ALA A 536 29.20 -2.13 7.48
C ALA A 536 30.00 -3.03 8.44
N MET A 537 30.92 -3.84 7.91
CA MET A 537 31.73 -4.78 8.71
C MET A 537 32.87 -4.12 9.48
N VAL A 538 33.42 -3.03 8.94
CA VAL A 538 34.56 -2.32 9.56
C VAL A 538 34.15 -1.04 10.29
N MET A 539 32.86 -0.68 10.29
CA MET A 539 32.36 0.54 10.94
C MET A 539 32.58 0.51 12.45
N ASP A 540 33.13 1.60 12.98
CA ASP A 540 33.39 1.76 14.40
C ASP A 540 32.09 1.84 15.22
N ASP A 541 32.18 1.45 16.49
CA ASP A 541 31.04 1.40 17.40
C ASP A 541 30.38 2.76 17.63
N GLY A 542 31.16 3.85 17.58
CA GLY A 542 30.67 5.22 17.75
C GLY A 542 29.75 5.62 16.60
N GLN A 543 30.23 5.46 15.36
CA GLN A 543 29.48 5.73 14.14
C GLN A 543 28.24 4.83 14.02
N ARG A 544 28.38 3.53 14.35
CA ARG A 544 27.25 2.59 14.36
C ARG A 544 26.14 3.04 15.30
N LYS A 545 26.50 3.44 16.53
CA LYS A 545 25.54 3.95 17.52
C LYS A 545 24.88 5.25 17.09
N GLU A 546 25.62 6.16 16.46
CA GLU A 546 25.04 7.41 15.94
C GLU A 546 24.04 7.14 14.81
N ASN A 547 24.40 6.27 13.86
CA ASN A 547 23.53 5.87 12.76
C ASN A 547 22.28 5.18 13.29
N PHE A 548 22.42 4.24 14.23
CA PHE A 548 21.30 3.58 14.89
C PHE A 548 20.34 4.58 15.55
N LYS A 549 20.85 5.56 16.31
CA LYS A 549 20.00 6.58 16.96
C LYS A 549 19.12 7.34 15.96
N LYS A 550 19.68 7.72 14.82
CA LYS A 550 18.94 8.40 13.73
C LYS A 550 17.83 7.50 13.18
N LEU A 551 18.16 6.24 12.89
CA LEU A 551 17.22 5.24 12.38
C LEU A 551 16.09 4.97 13.38
N PHE A 552 16.45 4.65 14.62
CA PHE A 552 15.50 4.31 15.68
C PHE A 552 14.57 5.47 16.02
N SER A 553 15.08 6.72 16.05
CA SER A 553 14.25 7.91 16.26
C SER A 553 13.15 8.05 15.21
N TYR A 554 13.43 7.74 13.94
CA TYR A 554 12.43 7.77 12.88
C TYR A 554 11.42 6.63 13.02
N VAL A 555 11.89 5.39 13.16
CA VAL A 555 11.06 4.18 13.24
C VAL A 555 10.10 4.23 14.44
N SER A 556 10.56 4.76 15.57
CA SER A 556 9.75 4.90 16.79
C SER A 556 8.70 6.01 16.71
N LYS A 557 8.91 7.03 15.87
CA LYS A 557 7.98 8.15 15.70
C LYS A 557 6.92 7.88 14.63
N PHE A 558 7.34 7.37 13.47
CA PHE A 558 6.49 7.15 12.31
C PHE A 558 6.05 5.69 12.24
N THR A 559 5.14 5.31 13.13
CA THR A 559 4.63 3.93 13.27
C THR A 559 3.51 3.61 12.29
N ALA A 560 3.14 2.33 12.20
CA ALA A 560 1.95 1.87 11.47
C ALA A 560 0.68 2.58 11.96
N ALA A 561 0.56 2.80 13.27
CA ALA A 561 -0.56 3.53 13.86
C ALA A 561 -0.57 5.01 13.43
N HIS A 562 0.59 5.67 13.44
CA HIS A 562 0.70 7.05 12.97
C HIS A 562 0.26 7.20 11.50
N TRP A 563 0.69 6.27 10.64
CA TRP A 563 0.27 6.21 9.23
C TRP A 563 -1.25 6.10 9.09
N GLY A 564 -1.87 5.13 9.78
CA GLY A 564 -3.32 4.90 9.69
C GLY A 564 -4.14 6.07 10.21
N LEU A 565 -3.80 6.63 11.37
CA LEU A 565 -4.52 7.77 11.94
C LEU A 565 -4.37 9.02 11.06
N THR A 566 -3.19 9.27 10.49
CA THR A 566 -2.96 10.42 9.60
C THR A 566 -3.79 10.32 8.32
N PHE A 567 -3.84 9.13 7.70
CA PHE A 567 -4.64 8.92 6.50
C PHE A 567 -6.14 9.11 6.76
N VAL A 568 -6.64 8.54 7.87
CA VAL A 568 -8.06 8.64 8.23
C VAL A 568 -8.44 10.07 8.63
N ALA A 569 -7.58 10.77 9.38
CA ALA A 569 -7.79 12.17 9.73
C ALA A 569 -7.89 13.04 8.48
N GLU A 570 -7.06 12.77 7.46
CA GLU A 570 -7.11 13.48 6.19
C GLU A 570 -8.40 13.20 5.42
N MET A 571 -8.89 11.96 5.40
CA MET A 571 -10.22 11.66 4.83
C MET A 571 -11.35 12.38 5.57
N GLN A 572 -11.30 12.44 6.91
CA GLN A 572 -12.29 13.18 7.70
C GLN A 572 -12.25 14.69 7.40
N ARG A 573 -11.05 15.25 7.21
CA ARG A 573 -10.87 16.66 6.80
C ARG A 573 -11.51 16.92 5.44
N ILE A 574 -11.21 16.08 4.45
CA ILE A 574 -11.75 16.19 3.08
C ILE A 574 -13.28 16.05 3.09
N LEU A 575 -13.82 15.12 3.87
CA LEU A 575 -15.28 14.95 4.00
C LEU A 575 -15.97 16.22 4.53
N LYS A 576 -15.38 16.87 5.54
CA LYS A 576 -15.88 18.14 6.11
C LYS A 576 -15.76 19.30 5.13
N GLU A 577 -14.67 19.35 4.35
CA GLU A 577 -14.48 20.37 3.32
C GLU A 577 -15.50 20.24 2.19
N ASN A 578 -15.71 19.01 1.71
CA ASN A 578 -16.73 18.72 0.70
C ASN A 578 -18.13 19.14 1.19
N GLU A 579 -18.45 18.90 2.47
CA GLU A 579 -19.70 19.37 3.06
C GLU A 579 -19.83 20.90 3.05
N PHE A 580 -18.76 21.61 3.36
CA PHE A 580 -18.77 23.07 3.35
C PHE A 580 -19.02 23.62 1.95
N PHE A 581 -18.37 23.04 0.93
CA PHE A 581 -18.57 23.44 -0.47
C PHE A 581 -19.97 23.10 -1.00
N GLU A 582 -20.50 21.91 -0.70
CA GLU A 582 -21.87 21.52 -1.07
C GLU A 582 -22.90 22.51 -0.50
N LYS A 583 -22.75 22.92 0.77
CA LYS A 583 -23.64 23.90 1.41
C LYS A 583 -23.55 25.27 0.76
N GLN A 584 -22.35 25.74 0.40
CA GLN A 584 -22.18 27.01 -0.31
C GLN A 584 -22.79 26.97 -1.71
N GLU A 585 -22.61 25.87 -2.44
CA GLU A 585 -23.18 25.73 -3.78
C GLU A 585 -24.72 25.68 -3.72
N LEU A 586 -25.27 24.95 -2.75
CA LEU A 586 -26.71 24.91 -2.52
C LEU A 586 -27.25 26.31 -2.17
N ALA A 587 -26.58 27.06 -1.29
CA ALA A 587 -26.96 28.42 -0.94
C ALA A 587 -26.89 29.37 -2.14
N ALA A 588 -25.85 29.26 -2.99
CA ALA A 588 -25.71 30.04 -4.20
C ALA A 588 -26.79 29.73 -5.25
N ARG A 589 -27.24 28.46 -5.35
CA ARG A 589 -28.36 28.05 -6.22
C ARG A 589 -29.71 28.58 -5.71
N HIS A 590 -29.91 28.65 -4.40
CA HIS A 590 -31.14 29.19 -3.80
C HIS A 590 -31.21 30.72 -3.82
N ALA A 591 -30.08 31.42 -3.94
CA ALA A 591 -30.03 32.87 -4.03
C ALA A 591 -30.52 33.46 -5.37
N GLY A 592 -30.72 32.63 -6.42
CA GLY A 592 -31.24 33.03 -7.73
C GLY A 592 -30.34 34.00 -8.52
N PRO A 593 -30.50 34.10 -9.86
CA PRO A 593 -29.87 35.16 -10.64
C PRO A 593 -30.72 36.45 -10.50
N GLY A 594 -30.55 37.17 -9.39
CA GLY A 594 -31.44 38.30 -9.09
C GLY A 594 -30.99 39.24 -7.97
N ALA A 595 -29.69 39.32 -7.69
CA ALA A 595 -29.14 40.42 -6.91
C ALA A 595 -28.27 41.26 -7.84
N ASP A 596 -28.92 42.13 -8.61
CA ASP A 596 -28.25 43.31 -9.12
C ASP A 596 -27.65 44.06 -7.94
N VAL A 597 -26.35 44.32 -8.04
CA VAL A 597 -25.60 45.18 -7.15
C VAL A 597 -26.03 46.60 -7.47
N ASP A 598 -27.10 47.06 -6.83
CA ASP A 598 -27.46 48.46 -6.80
C ASP A 598 -27.10 49.03 -5.42
N GLY A 599 -26.19 50.01 -5.41
CA GLY A 599 -25.91 50.81 -4.23
C GLY A 599 -24.48 50.82 -3.70
N GLN A 600 -23.47 50.99 -4.58
CA GLN A 600 -22.23 51.64 -4.13
C GLN A 600 -21.59 52.50 -5.25
N GLN A 601 -22.37 53.45 -5.76
CA GLN A 601 -21.79 54.73 -6.18
C GLN A 601 -21.43 55.53 -4.92
N ARG A 602 -20.16 55.50 -4.54
CA ARG A 602 -19.52 56.66 -3.91
C ARG A 602 -18.22 56.93 -4.64
N ALA A 603 -18.24 58.05 -5.35
CA ALA A 603 -17.10 58.67 -5.98
C ALA A 603 -15.94 58.83 -5.00
N GLY A 604 -14.75 58.44 -5.44
CA GLY A 604 -13.48 58.79 -4.86
C GLY A 604 -12.51 59.01 -6.01
N ASP A 605 -12.21 60.27 -6.29
CA ASP A 605 -11.28 60.73 -7.31
C ASP A 605 -9.94 60.01 -7.22
N ALA A 606 -9.51 59.43 -8.34
CA ALA A 606 -8.13 58.97 -8.52
C ALA A 606 -7.29 60.12 -9.12
N PRO A 607 -6.12 60.47 -8.57
CA PRO A 607 -5.17 61.33 -9.27
C PRO A 607 -4.43 60.53 -10.36
N PRO A 608 -3.97 61.18 -11.45
CA PRO A 608 -3.44 60.48 -12.60
C PRO A 608 -2.03 59.92 -12.35
N ILE A 609 -1.78 58.79 -12.99
CA ILE A 609 -0.50 58.08 -13.09
C ILE A 609 0.50 59.00 -13.80
N ARG A 610 1.65 59.29 -13.16
CA ARG A 610 2.81 59.87 -13.84
C ARG A 610 3.58 58.76 -14.55
N GLU A 611 3.68 58.88 -15.86
CA GLU A 611 4.65 58.17 -16.71
C GLU A 611 6.08 58.47 -16.23
N ALA A 612 6.86 57.40 -16.03
CA ALA A 612 8.30 57.50 -15.88
C ALA A 612 8.92 57.63 -17.28
N ALA A 613 9.45 58.81 -17.58
CA ALA A 613 10.35 59.03 -18.70
C ALA A 613 11.78 58.63 -18.29
N ASP A 614 12.52 58.11 -19.27
CA ASP A 614 13.97 57.95 -19.29
C ASP A 614 14.72 59.19 -18.78
N GLU A 615 15.84 59.00 -18.08
CA GLU A 615 17.20 59.32 -18.56
C GLU A 615 18.25 59.31 -17.41
N SER A 616 19.44 58.80 -17.77
CA SER A 616 20.78 58.89 -17.14
C SER A 616 21.11 58.12 -15.88
#